data_AF-A0A957RL57-F1
#
_entry.id   AF-A0A957RL57-F1
#
_cell.length_a   1.000
_cell.length_b   1.000
_cell.length_c   1.000
_cell.angle_alpha   90.00
_cell.angle_beta   90.00
_cell.angle_gamma   90.00
#
_symmetry.space_group_name_H-M   'P 1'
#
loop_
_entity.id
_entity.type
_entity.pdbx_description
1 polymer ?
#
loop_
_entity_poly.entity_id
_entity_poly.type
_entity_poly.pdbx_seq_one_letter_code
_entity_poly.pdbx_strand_id
1 'polypeptide(L)'
;MTIRLTEEQVLDAIRHGDMSEKGLLPYSSNHSFLVVVEQGDLSLPAVYKPQRGETPLWDFEWGTLCKRETAAYEVSRALDWGLVPPTVLRDGTRGIGSVQFFVDHDQEAHFFTAIEDARFTDTFRRLALFDFVVNNADRKSGHCLIGSDGRAWAIDHGICFHTEYKLRTVIWEFSCEPVGEALLTDLARLSDDLRNSSSVAARRLASLVTEAELA
;
A
#
# COMPACT_ATOMS: atom_id res chain seq x y z
N MET A 1 -27.30 -1.92 9.85
CA MET A 1 -27.27 -1.41 8.45
C MET A 1 -25.83 -1.06 8.16
N THR A 2 -25.07 -1.96 7.55
CA THR A 2 -23.64 -1.76 7.30
C THR A 2 -23.51 -0.84 6.10
N ILE A 3 -23.22 0.43 6.34
CA ILE A 3 -22.94 1.38 5.26
C ILE A 3 -21.65 0.92 4.59
N ARG A 4 -21.72 0.59 3.29
CA ARG A 4 -20.52 0.39 2.47
C ARG A 4 -19.97 1.77 2.12
N LEU A 5 -18.79 2.09 2.65
CA LEU A 5 -18.07 3.31 2.28
C LEU A 5 -17.39 3.11 0.92
N THR A 6 -17.43 4.14 0.10
CA THR A 6 -16.62 4.22 -1.12
C THR A 6 -15.16 4.50 -0.76
N GLU A 7 -14.23 4.16 -1.66
CA GLU A 7 -12.81 4.50 -1.48
C GLU A 7 -12.60 6.00 -1.27
N GLU A 8 -13.33 6.85 -2.00
CA GLU A 8 -13.24 8.31 -1.87
C GLU A 8 -13.69 8.80 -0.49
N GLN A 9 -14.77 8.22 0.07
CA GLN A 9 -15.21 8.52 1.42
C GLN A 9 -14.18 8.08 2.47
N VAL A 10 -13.56 6.91 2.29
CA VAL A 10 -12.49 6.45 3.19
C VAL A 10 -11.29 7.38 3.11
N LEU A 11 -10.84 7.75 1.89
CA LEU A 11 -9.73 8.67 1.68
C LEU A 11 -9.98 10.05 2.31
N ASP A 12 -11.18 10.60 2.12
CA ASP A 12 -11.55 11.89 2.70
C ASP A 12 -11.50 11.82 4.23
N ALA A 13 -12.13 10.79 4.81
CA ALA A 13 -12.15 10.52 6.24
C ALA A 13 -10.74 10.40 6.84
N ILE A 14 -9.88 9.53 6.31
CA ILE A 14 -8.53 9.34 6.86
C ILE A 14 -7.61 10.53 6.61
N ARG A 15 -7.91 11.37 5.59
CA ARG A 15 -7.14 12.57 5.27
C ARG A 15 -7.49 13.75 6.15
N HIS A 16 -8.76 13.93 6.50
CA HIS A 16 -9.25 15.16 7.13
C HIS A 16 -9.82 14.96 8.53
N GLY A 17 -10.20 13.74 8.92
CA GLY A 17 -10.76 13.47 10.24
C GLY A 17 -9.77 13.62 11.39
N ASP A 18 -10.33 13.73 12.60
CA ASP A 18 -9.59 13.83 13.85
C ASP A 18 -9.01 12.45 14.22
N MET A 19 -7.69 12.38 14.42
CA MET A 19 -6.99 11.13 14.66
C MET A 19 -6.59 10.96 16.12
N SER A 20 -6.95 9.81 16.70
CA SER A 20 -6.58 9.43 18.07
C SER A 20 -5.79 8.12 18.07
N GLU A 21 -4.64 8.09 18.74
CA GLU A 21 -3.86 6.87 18.96
C GLU A 21 -4.58 5.94 19.94
N LYS A 22 -4.73 4.66 19.58
CA LYS A 22 -5.29 3.62 20.46
C LYS A 22 -4.21 2.70 21.03
N GLY A 23 -3.12 2.49 20.30
CA GLY A 23 -1.99 1.71 20.80
C GLY A 23 -0.92 1.45 19.74
N LEU A 24 0.20 0.90 20.19
CA LEU A 24 1.26 0.40 19.32
C LEU A 24 0.82 -0.97 18.74
N LEU A 25 1.01 -1.17 17.44
CA LEU A 25 0.85 -2.49 16.83
C LEU A 25 2.06 -3.36 17.19
N PRO A 26 1.85 -4.57 17.74
CA PRO A 26 2.94 -5.46 18.10
C PRO A 26 3.67 -5.98 16.85
N TYR A 27 4.92 -6.41 17.03
CA TYR A 27 5.74 -7.10 16.01
C TYR A 27 6.06 -6.32 14.73
N SER A 28 5.90 -4.99 14.72
CA SER A 28 6.38 -4.14 13.63
C SER A 28 7.84 -3.73 13.86
N SER A 29 8.68 -3.81 12.81
CA SER A 29 10.08 -3.35 12.84
C SER A 29 10.21 -1.83 12.91
N ASN A 30 9.15 -1.11 12.57
CA ASN A 30 9.00 0.35 12.70
C ASN A 30 7.90 0.63 13.73
N HIS A 31 7.89 1.84 14.30
CA HIS A 31 6.78 2.21 15.19
C HIS A 31 5.50 2.43 14.36
N SER A 32 4.62 1.43 14.38
CA SER A 32 3.30 1.48 13.74
C SER A 32 2.21 1.53 14.81
N PHE A 33 1.24 2.42 14.64
CA PHE A 33 0.18 2.66 15.64
C PHE A 33 -1.18 2.31 15.06
N LEU A 34 -2.00 1.63 15.87
CA LEU A 34 -3.43 1.60 15.61
C LEU A 34 -4.03 2.94 16.04
N VAL A 35 -4.70 3.60 15.10
CA VAL A 35 -5.40 4.86 15.33
C VAL A 35 -6.86 4.70 14.94
N VAL A 36 -7.70 5.59 15.46
CA VAL A 36 -9.06 5.80 14.95
C VAL A 36 -9.15 7.21 14.44
N VAL A 37 -9.67 7.35 13.22
CA VAL A 37 -9.94 8.64 12.57
C VAL A 37 -11.45 8.88 12.56
N GLU A 38 -11.87 9.99 13.15
CA GLU A 38 -13.28 10.37 13.28
C GLU A 38 -13.59 11.56 12.36
N GLN A 39 -14.63 11.44 11.53
CA GLN A 39 -15.10 12.54 10.68
C GLN A 39 -16.62 12.48 10.53
N GLY A 40 -17.33 13.45 11.14
CA GLY A 40 -18.78 13.40 11.23
C GLY A 40 -19.24 12.14 11.98
N ASP A 41 -20.11 11.35 11.36
CA ASP A 41 -20.58 10.07 11.91
C ASP A 41 -19.66 8.88 11.60
N LEU A 42 -18.56 9.10 10.87
CA LEU A 42 -17.60 8.05 10.53
C LEU A 42 -16.56 7.90 11.64
N SER A 43 -16.28 6.64 12.02
CA SER A 43 -15.18 6.26 12.90
C SER A 43 -14.43 5.11 12.23
N LEU A 44 -13.25 5.42 11.68
CA LEU A 44 -12.47 4.48 10.86
C LEU A 44 -11.18 4.08 11.59
N PRO A 45 -10.96 2.78 11.83
CA PRO A 45 -9.64 2.32 12.25
C PRO A 45 -8.65 2.51 11.10
N ALA A 46 -7.43 2.91 11.44
CA ALA A 46 -6.33 3.06 10.51
C ALA A 46 -5.00 2.66 11.15
N VAL A 47 -4.00 2.36 10.32
CA VAL A 47 -2.60 2.15 10.69
C VAL A 47 -1.84 3.43 10.40
N TYR A 48 -1.25 4.02 11.42
CA TYR A 48 -0.42 5.22 11.32
C TYR A 48 1.06 4.86 11.49
N LYS A 49 1.88 5.16 10.48
CA LYS A 49 3.34 4.97 10.50
C LYS A 49 4.04 6.35 10.42
N PRO A 50 4.38 6.97 11.56
CA PRO A 50 5.10 8.24 11.58
C PRO A 50 6.49 8.11 10.97
N GLN A 51 6.93 9.15 10.25
CA GLN A 51 8.29 9.29 9.75
C GLN A 51 9.33 9.16 10.87
N ARG A 52 9.06 9.77 12.03
CA ARG A 52 9.94 9.71 13.21
C ARG A 52 10.00 8.33 13.87
N GLY A 53 9.08 7.44 13.51
CA GLY A 53 9.02 6.06 13.98
C GLY A 53 9.82 5.08 13.12
N GLU A 54 10.40 5.55 12.02
CA GLU A 54 11.19 4.73 11.10
C GLU A 54 12.52 4.31 11.74
N THR A 55 12.78 3.02 11.72
CA THR A 55 14.08 2.43 11.98
C THR A 55 14.96 2.67 10.74
N PRO A 56 16.13 3.33 10.87
CA PRO A 56 17.02 3.57 9.75
C PRO A 56 17.44 2.26 9.06
N LEU A 57 17.40 2.25 7.74
CA LEU A 57 17.96 1.21 6.89
C LEU A 57 19.23 1.73 6.23
N TRP A 58 20.19 0.84 5.96
CA TRP A 58 21.47 1.24 5.37
C TRP A 58 21.35 1.59 3.87
N ASP A 59 20.33 1.05 3.20
CA ASP A 59 20.07 1.15 1.76
C ASP A 59 18.79 1.91 1.40
N PHE A 60 18.15 2.60 2.36
CA PHE A 60 17.03 3.51 2.09
C PHE A 60 17.28 4.87 2.73
N GLU A 61 16.85 5.93 2.07
CA GLU A 61 16.92 7.27 2.64
C GLU A 61 16.10 7.34 3.93
N TRP A 62 16.67 7.93 4.98
CA TRP A 62 15.99 8.02 6.26
C TRP A 62 14.77 8.96 6.19
N GLY A 63 13.65 8.57 6.81
CA GLY A 63 12.47 9.43 6.91
C GLY A 63 11.60 9.44 5.64
N THR A 64 11.63 8.36 4.86
CA THR A 64 10.94 8.28 3.58
C THR A 64 10.12 6.99 3.40
N LEU A 65 10.13 6.06 4.36
CA LEU A 65 9.34 4.83 4.27
C LEU A 65 7.83 5.12 4.28
N CYS A 66 7.37 6.06 5.10
CA CYS A 66 5.97 6.50 5.10
C CYS A 66 5.50 7.08 3.75
N LYS A 67 6.41 7.75 3.01
CA LYS A 67 6.11 8.24 1.66
C LYS A 67 5.93 7.09 0.67
N ARG A 68 6.77 6.05 0.77
CA ARG A 68 6.70 4.84 -0.07
C ARG A 68 5.41 4.04 0.16
N GLU A 69 4.93 3.97 1.39
CA GLU A 69 3.61 3.39 1.69
C GLU A 69 2.49 4.10 0.91
N THR A 70 2.55 5.43 0.87
CA THR A 70 1.58 6.25 0.13
C THR A 70 1.78 6.13 -1.38
N ALA A 71 3.03 6.06 -1.85
CA ALA A 71 3.36 5.91 -3.27
C ALA A 71 2.85 4.57 -3.82
N ALA A 72 3.01 3.48 -3.07
CA ALA A 72 2.47 2.17 -3.45
C ALA A 72 0.94 2.20 -3.61
N TYR A 73 0.24 2.89 -2.71
CA TYR A 73 -1.20 3.11 -2.87
C TYR A 73 -1.53 3.90 -4.14
N GLU A 74 -0.84 5.01 -4.42
CA GLU A 74 -1.09 5.81 -5.62
C GLU A 74 -0.83 5.02 -6.92
N VAL A 75 0.19 4.14 -6.96
CA VAL A 75 0.41 3.23 -8.10
C VAL A 75 -0.74 2.22 -8.22
N SER A 76 -1.15 1.59 -7.11
CA SER A 76 -2.24 0.61 -7.11
C SER A 76 -3.57 1.22 -7.58
N ARG A 77 -3.83 2.46 -7.16
CA ARG A 77 -4.98 3.27 -7.56
C ARG A 77 -4.93 3.64 -9.05
N ALA A 78 -3.78 4.12 -9.54
CA ALA A 78 -3.63 4.50 -10.95
C ALA A 78 -3.80 3.30 -11.91
N LEU A 79 -3.41 2.11 -11.47
CA LEU A 79 -3.65 0.86 -12.19
C LEU A 79 -5.09 0.35 -12.09
N ASP A 80 -5.89 0.88 -11.15
CA ASP A 80 -7.23 0.36 -10.81
C ASP A 80 -7.21 -1.13 -10.41
N TRP A 81 -6.11 -1.57 -9.79
CA TRP A 81 -5.96 -2.98 -9.37
C TRP A 81 -6.50 -3.26 -7.97
N GLY A 82 -6.71 -2.22 -7.16
CA GLY A 82 -7.33 -2.32 -5.85
C GLY A 82 -6.59 -3.25 -4.88
N LEU A 83 -5.26 -3.22 -4.91
CA LEU A 83 -4.39 -4.11 -4.12
C LEU A 83 -4.05 -3.52 -2.74
N VAL A 84 -3.72 -2.23 -2.71
CA VAL A 84 -3.26 -1.54 -1.51
C VAL A 84 -4.44 -0.81 -0.87
N PRO A 85 -4.69 -0.96 0.45
CA PRO A 85 -5.74 -0.21 1.13
C PRO A 85 -5.54 1.30 0.99
N PRO A 86 -6.62 2.10 1.06
CA PRO A 86 -6.54 3.57 1.01
C PRO A 86 -5.47 4.12 1.96
N THR A 87 -4.48 4.82 1.42
CA THR A 87 -3.37 5.39 2.19
C THR A 87 -3.20 6.86 1.87
N VAL A 88 -2.98 7.68 2.89
CA VAL A 88 -2.67 9.11 2.74
C VAL A 88 -1.42 9.47 3.55
N LEU A 89 -0.65 10.43 3.06
CA LEU A 89 0.40 11.09 3.82
C LEU A 89 -0.16 12.36 4.45
N ARG A 90 -0.08 12.49 5.78
CA ARG A 90 -0.52 13.70 6.50
C ARG A 90 0.17 13.85 7.85
N ASP A 91 0.03 15.02 8.46
CA ASP A 91 0.41 15.23 9.86
C ASP A 91 -0.50 14.45 10.80
N GLY A 92 0.14 13.81 11.78
CA GLY A 92 -0.50 13.05 12.83
C GLY A 92 0.00 13.43 14.22
N THR A 93 -0.41 12.63 15.20
CA THR A 93 -0.04 12.76 16.63
C THR A 93 1.47 12.73 16.89
N ARG A 94 2.28 12.26 15.93
CA ARG A 94 3.74 12.16 16.02
C ARG A 94 4.49 12.82 14.86
N GLY A 95 3.85 13.78 14.20
CA GLY A 95 4.36 14.46 13.01
C GLY A 95 3.84 13.83 11.72
N ILE A 96 4.50 14.08 10.60
CA ILE A 96 4.11 13.50 9.30
C ILE A 96 4.25 11.97 9.31
N GLY A 97 3.30 11.27 8.67
CA GLY A 97 3.36 9.83 8.48
C GLY A 97 2.27 9.34 7.52
N SER A 98 2.37 8.07 7.13
CA SER A 98 1.30 7.42 6.36
C SER A 98 0.18 6.99 7.28
N VAL A 99 -1.05 7.23 6.85
CA VAL A 99 -2.29 6.76 7.48
C VAL A 99 -2.98 5.86 6.47
N GLN A 100 -2.98 4.56 6.73
CA GLN A 100 -3.56 3.53 5.87
C GLN A 100 -4.83 2.99 6.51
N PHE A 101 -5.92 2.87 5.76
CA PHE A 101 -7.16 2.25 6.22
C PHE A 101 -6.89 0.85 6.80
N PHE A 102 -7.41 0.59 8.00
CA PHE A 102 -7.24 -0.70 8.65
C PHE A 102 -8.20 -1.72 8.04
N VAL A 103 -7.64 -2.76 7.43
CA VAL A 103 -8.42 -3.88 6.88
C VAL A 103 -8.72 -4.85 8.01
N ASP A 104 -10.00 -4.98 8.35
CA ASP A 104 -10.49 -6.09 9.17
C ASP A 104 -10.28 -7.40 8.41
N HIS A 105 -9.53 -8.33 8.99
CA HIS A 105 -9.04 -9.53 8.32
C HIS A 105 -8.99 -10.73 9.28
N ASP A 106 -8.99 -11.92 8.68
CA ASP A 106 -8.70 -13.15 9.42
C ASP A 106 -7.19 -13.23 9.73
N GLN A 107 -6.84 -13.23 11.02
CA GLN A 107 -5.44 -13.22 11.48
C GLN A 107 -4.70 -14.53 11.18
N GLU A 108 -5.42 -15.62 10.97
CA GLU A 108 -4.82 -16.91 10.60
C GLU A 108 -4.68 -17.05 9.07
N ALA A 109 -5.31 -16.15 8.30
CA ALA A 109 -5.25 -16.16 6.85
C ALA A 109 -4.14 -15.23 6.33
N HIS A 110 -3.29 -15.79 5.49
CA HIS A 110 -2.21 -15.07 4.81
C HIS A 110 -1.98 -15.68 3.42
N PHE A 111 -0.96 -15.21 2.69
CA PHE A 111 -0.67 -15.70 1.34
C PHE A 111 -0.67 -17.24 1.22
N PHE A 112 0.14 -17.96 2.01
CA PHE A 112 0.25 -19.42 1.88
C PHE A 112 -1.01 -20.20 2.25
N THR A 113 -1.93 -19.67 3.05
CA THR A 113 -3.20 -20.34 3.35
C THR A 113 -4.27 -20.04 2.30
N ALA A 114 -4.11 -18.95 1.55
CA ALA A 114 -5.08 -18.47 0.58
C ALA A 114 -4.70 -18.79 -0.88
N ILE A 115 -3.48 -19.23 -1.15
CA ILE A 115 -2.96 -19.39 -2.51
C ILE A 115 -3.74 -20.44 -3.34
N GLU A 116 -4.21 -21.50 -2.70
CA GLU A 116 -4.99 -22.56 -3.37
C GLU A 116 -6.45 -22.14 -3.61
N ASP A 117 -6.88 -21.01 -3.04
CA ASP A 117 -8.22 -20.48 -3.25
C ASP A 117 -8.31 -19.71 -4.58
N ALA A 118 -9.03 -20.30 -5.53
CA ALA A 118 -9.23 -19.74 -6.86
C ALA A 118 -9.82 -18.32 -6.86
N ARG A 119 -10.48 -17.89 -5.77
CA ARG A 119 -11.01 -16.52 -5.64
C ARG A 119 -9.92 -15.46 -5.61
N PHE A 120 -8.70 -15.81 -5.18
CA PHE A 120 -7.60 -14.86 -4.99
C PHE A 120 -6.49 -14.99 -6.04
N THR A 121 -6.54 -15.99 -6.93
CA THR A 121 -5.49 -16.24 -7.91
C THR A 121 -5.16 -15.02 -8.77
N ASP A 122 -6.18 -14.34 -9.31
CA ASP A 122 -5.96 -13.14 -10.13
C ASP A 122 -5.41 -11.97 -9.33
N THR A 123 -5.84 -11.83 -8.07
CA THR A 123 -5.33 -10.78 -7.17
C THR A 123 -3.87 -11.02 -6.82
N PHE A 124 -3.48 -12.27 -6.51
CA PHE A 124 -2.08 -12.58 -6.22
C PHE A 124 -1.19 -12.49 -7.47
N ARG A 125 -1.72 -12.81 -8.66
CA ARG A 125 -1.02 -12.59 -9.93
C ARG A 125 -0.75 -11.10 -10.17
N ARG A 126 -1.75 -10.24 -9.95
CA ARG A 126 -1.58 -8.78 -10.00
C ARG A 126 -0.61 -8.29 -8.94
N LEU A 127 -0.66 -8.85 -7.74
CA LEU A 127 0.24 -8.47 -6.65
C LEU A 127 1.71 -8.85 -6.94
N ALA A 128 1.97 -10.02 -7.53
CA ALA A 128 3.31 -10.42 -7.95
C ALA A 128 3.88 -9.44 -9.00
N LEU A 129 3.06 -9.08 -10.00
CA LEU A 129 3.44 -8.07 -10.99
C LEU A 129 3.60 -6.68 -10.37
N PHE A 130 2.73 -6.31 -9.44
CA PHE A 130 2.81 -5.04 -8.71
C PHE A 130 4.11 -4.94 -7.90
N ASP A 131 4.47 -5.98 -7.15
CA ASP A 131 5.72 -6.04 -6.39
C ASP A 131 6.94 -5.89 -7.30
N PHE A 132 6.90 -6.47 -8.51
CA PHE A 132 7.94 -6.27 -9.53
C PHE A 132 8.01 -4.80 -9.97
N VAL A 133 6.87 -4.19 -10.31
CA VAL A 133 6.78 -2.81 -10.80
C VAL A 133 7.23 -1.79 -9.75
N VAL A 134 6.85 -1.97 -8.49
CA VAL A 134 7.26 -1.07 -7.40
C VAL A 134 8.59 -1.48 -6.77
N ASN A 135 9.28 -2.50 -7.31
CA ASN A 135 10.54 -3.03 -6.79
C ASN A 135 10.48 -3.29 -5.27
N ASN A 136 9.47 -4.03 -4.82
CA ASN A 136 9.23 -4.32 -3.41
C ASN A 136 10.32 -5.25 -2.84
N ALA A 137 11.04 -4.80 -1.82
CA ALA A 137 12.16 -5.53 -1.25
C ALA A 137 11.84 -6.28 0.06
N ASP A 138 10.57 -6.38 0.46
CA ASP A 138 10.20 -7.07 1.70
C ASP A 138 8.78 -7.66 1.72
N ARG A 139 8.26 -8.18 0.59
CA ARG A 139 6.96 -8.87 0.61
C ARG A 139 7.08 -10.20 1.37
N LYS A 140 6.35 -10.30 2.49
CA LYS A 140 6.16 -11.53 3.28
C LYS A 140 4.72 -12.04 3.17
N SER A 141 4.48 -13.29 3.53
CA SER A 141 3.14 -13.90 3.42
C SER A 141 2.10 -13.17 4.26
N GLY A 142 2.45 -12.77 5.48
CA GLY A 142 1.59 -12.00 6.39
C GLY A 142 1.33 -10.57 5.94
N HIS A 143 1.96 -10.09 4.86
CA HIS A 143 1.64 -8.79 4.27
C HIS A 143 0.46 -8.89 3.28
N CYS A 144 -0.04 -10.10 3.02
CA CYS A 144 -1.23 -10.35 2.22
C CYS A 144 -2.40 -10.68 3.16
N LEU A 145 -3.31 -9.73 3.36
CA LEU A 145 -4.45 -9.86 4.26
C LEU A 145 -5.66 -10.41 3.50
N ILE A 146 -6.38 -11.36 4.09
CA ILE A 146 -7.69 -11.77 3.60
C ILE A 146 -8.76 -11.01 4.38
N GLY A 147 -9.27 -9.96 3.75
CA GLY A 147 -10.24 -9.05 4.36
C GLY A 147 -11.59 -9.72 4.60
N SER A 148 -12.30 -9.28 5.63
CA SER A 148 -13.68 -9.70 5.92
C SER A 148 -14.68 -9.26 4.82
N ASP A 149 -14.25 -8.36 3.93
CA ASP A 149 -14.93 -7.98 2.70
C ASP A 149 -14.79 -9.00 1.56
N GLY A 150 -14.03 -10.09 1.77
CA GLY A 150 -13.79 -11.14 0.79
C GLY A 150 -12.73 -10.80 -0.25
N ARG A 151 -11.92 -9.77 -0.03
CA ARG A 151 -10.81 -9.37 -0.91
C ARG A 151 -9.46 -9.77 -0.30
N ALA A 152 -8.47 -9.96 -1.16
CA ALA A 152 -7.08 -10.00 -0.74
C ALA A 152 -6.47 -8.59 -0.86
N TRP A 153 -5.83 -8.13 0.22
CA TRP A 153 -5.19 -6.81 0.32
C TRP A 153 -3.69 -6.98 0.56
N ALA A 154 -2.89 -6.04 0.06
CA ALA A 154 -1.46 -5.97 0.32
C ALA A 154 -1.14 -4.78 1.22
N ILE A 155 -0.34 -5.00 2.25
CA ILE A 155 0.16 -3.96 3.16
C ILE A 155 1.68 -3.95 3.19
N ASP A 156 2.26 -2.99 3.92
CA ASP A 156 3.69 -2.88 4.22
C ASP A 156 4.59 -2.72 2.99
N HIS A 157 4.48 -1.55 2.36
CA HIS A 157 5.24 -1.13 1.17
C HIS A 157 6.30 -0.07 1.48
N GLY A 158 6.67 0.10 2.75
CA GLY A 158 7.70 1.06 3.15
C GLY A 158 9.05 0.84 2.47
N ILE A 159 9.33 -0.39 2.02
CA ILE A 159 10.59 -0.80 1.39
C ILE A 159 10.36 -1.11 -0.10
N CYS A 160 9.95 -0.10 -0.85
CA CYS A 160 9.69 -0.14 -2.31
C CYS A 160 10.44 0.99 -3.04
N PHE A 161 10.38 1.03 -4.37
CA PHE A 161 10.90 2.12 -5.21
C PHE A 161 12.41 2.38 -5.04
N HIS A 162 13.20 1.34 -4.78
CA HIS A 162 14.65 1.49 -4.78
C HIS A 162 15.18 1.61 -6.22
N THR A 163 16.22 2.43 -6.44
CA THR A 163 16.81 2.65 -7.78
C THR A 163 17.59 1.43 -8.31
N GLU A 164 18.22 0.68 -7.42
CA GLU A 164 18.74 -0.65 -7.71
C GLU A 164 17.65 -1.72 -7.56
N TYR A 165 17.70 -2.76 -8.39
CA TYR A 165 16.82 -3.91 -8.30
C TYR A 165 16.97 -4.62 -6.93
N LYS A 166 15.89 -4.69 -6.17
CA LYS A 166 15.83 -5.26 -4.82
C LYS A 166 14.64 -6.19 -4.58
N LEU A 167 13.90 -6.58 -5.64
CA LEU A 167 12.71 -7.41 -5.53
C LEU A 167 12.92 -8.62 -4.62
N ARG A 168 12.11 -8.69 -3.55
CA ARG A 168 12.05 -9.80 -2.62
C ARG A 168 10.59 -10.04 -2.29
N THR A 169 10.05 -11.11 -2.86
CA THR A 169 8.67 -11.52 -2.65
C THR A 169 8.59 -12.99 -2.26
N VAL A 170 7.48 -13.37 -1.64
CA VAL A 170 7.12 -14.79 -1.41
C VAL A 170 6.21 -15.33 -2.50
N ILE A 171 5.70 -14.49 -3.41
CA ILE A 171 4.72 -14.85 -4.44
C ILE A 171 5.46 -15.23 -5.73
N TRP A 172 6.06 -16.43 -5.76
CA TRP A 172 6.86 -16.92 -6.90
C TRP A 172 6.08 -17.81 -7.86
N GLU A 173 4.83 -18.14 -7.55
CA GLU A 173 4.03 -19.13 -8.26
C GLU A 173 3.70 -18.72 -9.68
N PHE A 174 3.70 -17.41 -9.96
CA PHE A 174 3.49 -16.84 -11.29
C PHE A 174 4.79 -16.54 -12.03
N SER A 175 5.95 -16.93 -11.47
CA SER A 175 7.24 -16.71 -12.10
C SER A 175 7.33 -17.41 -13.46
N CYS A 176 7.97 -16.76 -14.42
CA CYS A 176 8.11 -17.24 -15.80
C CYS A 176 6.80 -17.38 -16.59
N GLU A 177 5.65 -17.03 -16.02
CA GLU A 177 4.41 -16.93 -16.77
C GLU A 177 4.38 -15.62 -17.58
N PRO A 178 3.81 -15.64 -18.80
CA PRO A 178 3.64 -14.43 -19.57
C PRO A 178 2.67 -13.47 -18.87
N VAL A 179 2.99 -12.17 -18.90
CA VAL A 179 2.07 -11.13 -18.42
C VAL A 179 0.92 -11.01 -19.41
N GLY A 180 -0.32 -11.10 -18.91
CA GLY A 180 -1.53 -10.99 -19.74
C GLY A 180 -1.66 -9.61 -20.38
N GLU A 181 -2.21 -9.56 -21.60
CA GLU A 181 -2.32 -8.34 -22.42
C GLU A 181 -3.08 -7.20 -21.71
N ALA A 182 -4.11 -7.52 -20.93
CA ALA A 182 -4.85 -6.52 -20.15
C ALA A 182 -3.95 -5.83 -19.10
N LEU A 183 -3.11 -6.60 -18.40
CA LEU A 183 -2.18 -6.05 -17.40
C LEU A 183 -1.07 -5.22 -18.08
N LEU A 184 -0.58 -5.68 -19.23
CA LEU A 184 0.37 -4.89 -20.04
C LEU A 184 -0.26 -3.57 -20.51
N THR A 185 -1.54 -3.57 -20.86
CA THR A 185 -2.28 -2.37 -21.25
C THR A 185 -2.41 -1.38 -20.08
N ASP A 186 -2.72 -1.88 -18.88
CA ASP A 186 -2.75 -1.04 -17.68
C ASP A 186 -1.38 -0.44 -17.35
N LEU A 187 -0.31 -1.24 -17.46
CA LEU A 187 1.06 -0.77 -17.24
C LEU A 187 1.49 0.27 -18.29
N ALA A 188 1.11 0.08 -19.56
CA ALA A 188 1.36 1.06 -20.61
C ALA A 188 0.67 2.39 -20.32
N ARG A 189 -0.61 2.35 -19.89
CA ARG A 189 -1.36 3.54 -19.46
C ARG A 189 -0.69 4.24 -18.28
N LEU A 190 -0.31 3.51 -17.24
CA LEU A 190 0.43 4.07 -16.11
C LEU A 190 1.74 4.73 -16.58
N SER A 191 2.48 4.06 -17.46
CA SER A 191 3.74 4.57 -18.00
C SER A 191 3.55 5.88 -18.79
N ASP A 192 2.47 5.99 -19.57
CA ASP A 192 2.11 7.22 -20.28
C ASP A 192 1.68 8.34 -19.33
N ASP A 193 0.90 8.02 -18.30
CA ASP A 193 0.51 8.97 -17.25
C ASP A 193 1.74 9.50 -16.50
N LEU A 194 2.71 8.64 -16.18
CA LEU A 194 3.96 9.04 -15.51
C LEU A 194 4.85 9.91 -16.39
N ARG A 195 4.88 9.67 -17.70
CA ARG A 195 5.58 10.55 -18.67
C ARG A 195 4.92 11.92 -18.82
N ASN A 196 3.62 12.01 -18.56
CA ASN A 196 2.90 13.28 -18.57
C ASN A 196 2.93 13.94 -17.17
N SER A 197 3.85 14.88 -16.96
CA SER A 197 4.00 15.60 -15.68
C SER A 197 2.77 16.37 -15.20
N SER A 198 1.78 16.61 -16.08
CA SER A 198 0.49 17.21 -15.71
C SER A 198 -0.54 16.22 -15.17
N SER A 199 -0.32 14.92 -15.39
CA SER A 199 -1.22 13.87 -14.91
C SER A 199 -1.34 13.88 -13.38
N VAL A 200 -2.46 13.40 -12.86
CA VAL A 200 -2.67 13.33 -11.41
C VAL A 200 -1.69 12.34 -10.77
N ALA A 201 -1.46 11.19 -11.41
CA ALA A 201 -0.55 10.15 -10.93
C ALA A 201 0.90 10.67 -10.85
N ALA A 202 1.40 11.29 -11.92
CA ALA A 202 2.76 11.84 -11.95
C ALA A 202 2.98 12.89 -10.84
N ARG A 203 2.05 13.84 -10.70
CA ARG A 203 2.17 14.90 -9.68
C ARG A 203 2.16 14.36 -8.25
N ARG A 204 1.33 13.34 -7.97
CA ARG A 204 1.27 12.74 -6.64
C ARG A 204 2.54 11.96 -6.34
N LEU A 205 2.97 11.12 -7.26
CA LEU A 205 4.17 10.29 -7.08
C LEU A 205 5.45 11.13 -6.98
N ALA A 206 5.59 12.18 -7.78
CA ALA A 206 6.73 13.11 -7.71
C ALA A 206 6.84 13.85 -6.36
N SER A 207 5.78 13.89 -5.54
CA SER A 207 5.83 14.43 -4.18
C SER A 207 6.23 13.40 -3.10
N LEU A 208 6.28 12.12 -3.47
CA LEU A 208 6.47 10.99 -2.54
C LEU A 208 7.81 10.28 -2.75
N VAL A 209 8.24 10.14 -4.00
CA VAL A 209 9.49 9.47 -4.40
C VAL A 209 10.28 10.39 -5.33
N THR A 210 11.58 10.15 -5.45
CA THR A 210 12.48 10.95 -6.28
C THR A 210 12.29 10.64 -7.77
N GLU A 211 12.80 11.53 -8.63
CA GLU A 211 12.79 11.30 -10.09
C GLU A 211 13.53 10.02 -10.50
N ALA A 212 14.66 9.73 -9.83
CA ALA A 212 15.43 8.51 -10.09
C ALA A 212 14.70 7.22 -9.69
N GLU A 213 13.82 7.29 -8.69
CA GLU A 213 12.99 6.16 -8.24
C GLU A 213 11.74 5.97 -9.11
N LEU A 214 11.36 6.98 -9.89
CA LEU A 214 10.24 6.94 -10.84
C LEU A 214 10.63 6.57 -12.27
N ALA A 215 11.91 6.74 -12.62
CA ALA A 215 12.46 6.49 -13.95
C ALA A 215 12.47 5.00 -14.31
#